data_AF-A0A7W3JVK6-F1
#
_entry.id   AF-A0A7W3JVK6-F1
#
_cell.length_a   1.000
_cell.length_b   1.000
_cell.length_c   1.000
_cell.angle_alpha   90.00
_cell.angle_beta   90.00
_cell.angle_gamma   90.00
#
_symmetry.space_group_name_H-M   'P 1'
#
loop_
_entity.id
_entity.type
_entity.pdbx_description
1 polymer ?
#
loop_
_entity_poly.entity_id
_entity_poly.type
_entity_poly.pdbx_seq_one_letter_code
_entity_poly.pdbx_strand_id
1 'polypeptide(L)'
;MLVSRLAGIFLAGAVIVALAGCSGEAMITPTPSATPVAPSGDGVLRIGDMTPVSGPLAAFAKAQAAGVELAVNEVNAAGGYNKVPVEVLHRGAGDGDAAVTDASFADLLARGVDVIIAPASASVLAQLAPLAQAAGIALVAPASADNAPAGAVTTPVVPDDTFAVRLRVSDPGVGELSYGIEAYDLTIAAILGATLAKDDGGASVSYGLSLVTGSGIQCSSYGMCLDVLTTQTSIDYVGLAGQINYSDATGMVYFGKAIAPTSTPSAK
;
A
#
# COMPACT_ATOMS: atom_id res chain seq x y z
N MET A 1 32.94 -36.42 -51.87
CA MET A 1 34.23 -36.39 -52.61
C MET A 1 34.61 -34.91 -52.75
N LEU A 2 35.54 -34.43 -51.91
CA LEU A 2 36.98 -34.28 -52.23
C LEU A 2 37.16 -33.25 -53.38
N VAL A 3 37.90 -32.15 -53.29
CA VAL A 3 39.25 -31.98 -52.74
C VAL A 3 39.53 -30.49 -52.44
N SER A 4 40.26 -30.23 -51.37
CA SER A 4 40.88 -28.98 -50.93
C SER A 4 41.71 -28.23 -51.99
N ARG A 5 41.83 -26.91 -51.82
CA ARG A 5 43.08 -26.18 -52.10
C ARG A 5 43.40 -25.22 -50.95
N LEU A 6 44.54 -25.49 -50.32
CA LEU A 6 45.22 -24.71 -49.29
C LEU A 6 46.45 -24.02 -49.90
N ALA A 7 46.98 -23.05 -49.14
CA ALA A 7 48.22 -22.29 -49.29
C ALA A 7 48.11 -20.99 -50.11
N GLY A 8 48.52 -19.82 -49.63
CA GLY A 8 49.18 -19.46 -48.37
C GLY A 8 49.66 -17.99 -48.47
N ILE A 9 50.19 -17.48 -47.35
CA ILE A 9 51.27 -16.46 -47.20
C ILE A 9 50.96 -15.51 -46.02
N PHE A 10 51.86 -15.59 -45.04
CA PHE A 10 52.09 -14.68 -43.92
C PHE A 10 52.48 -13.27 -44.42
N LEU A 11 52.02 -12.21 -43.74
CA LEU A 11 52.87 -11.06 -43.40
C LEU A 11 52.26 -10.20 -42.28
N ALA A 12 53.15 -9.67 -41.44
CA ALA A 12 52.96 -8.99 -40.18
C ALA A 12 52.16 -7.67 -40.23
N GLY A 13 51.51 -7.29 -39.12
CA GLY A 13 50.94 -5.95 -38.97
C GLY A 13 50.30 -5.66 -37.61
N ALA A 14 51.04 -4.92 -36.77
CA ALA A 14 50.59 -4.02 -35.71
C ALA A 14 49.67 -4.55 -34.59
N VAL A 15 50.27 -4.79 -33.42
CA VAL A 15 49.59 -4.77 -32.12
C VAL A 15 49.19 -3.31 -31.82
N ILE A 16 47.89 -3.02 -31.88
CA ILE A 16 47.31 -1.81 -31.28
C ILE A 16 46.72 -2.22 -29.94
N VAL A 17 47.43 -1.87 -28.85
CA VAL A 17 46.86 -1.93 -27.49
C VAL A 17 45.88 -0.75 -27.40
N ALA A 18 44.60 -1.03 -27.64
CA ALA A 18 43.53 -0.12 -27.28
C ALA A 18 43.36 -0.19 -25.76
N LEU A 19 43.78 0.86 -25.05
CA LEU A 19 43.35 1.13 -23.68
C LEU A 19 41.83 1.35 -23.71
N ALA A 20 41.06 0.28 -23.52
CA ALA A 20 39.67 0.40 -23.13
C ALA A 20 39.66 0.94 -21.70
N GLY A 21 39.47 2.26 -21.58
CA GLY A 21 39.14 2.89 -20.31
C GLY A 21 37.89 2.23 -19.75
N CYS A 22 38.01 1.69 -18.54
CA CYS A 22 36.88 1.23 -17.76
C CYS A 22 36.15 2.49 -17.25
N SER A 23 35.34 3.11 -18.10
CA SER A 23 34.27 3.98 -17.63
C SER A 23 33.28 3.08 -16.91
N GLY A 24 33.27 3.18 -15.58
CA GLY A 24 32.20 2.63 -14.77
C GLY A 24 30.92 3.40 -15.08
N GLU A 25 30.24 3.04 -16.16
CA GLU A 25 28.81 3.27 -16.26
C GLU A 25 28.19 2.55 -15.07
N ALA A 26 27.70 3.32 -14.11
CA ALA A 26 26.82 2.82 -13.08
C ALA A 26 25.67 2.12 -13.82
N MET A 27 25.68 0.79 -13.80
CA MET A 27 24.53 0.02 -14.22
C MET A 27 23.40 0.47 -13.31
N ILE A 28 22.51 1.30 -13.86
CA ILE A 28 21.20 1.58 -13.30
C ILE A 28 20.50 0.23 -13.27
N THR A 29 20.62 -0.49 -12.15
CA THR A 29 19.77 -1.63 -11.85
C THR A 29 18.35 -1.09 -11.89
N PRO A 30 17.50 -1.51 -12.85
CA PRO A 30 16.12 -1.06 -12.87
C PRO A 30 15.50 -1.44 -11.53
N THR A 31 14.93 -0.46 -10.84
CA THR A 31 14.06 -0.70 -9.69
C THR A 31 13.04 -1.76 -10.12
N PRO A 32 12.90 -2.89 -9.40
CA PRO A 32 11.96 -3.92 -9.79
C PRO A 32 10.58 -3.29 -9.93
N SER A 33 10.05 -3.25 -11.15
CA SER A 33 8.64 -2.92 -11.37
C SER A 33 7.82 -4.04 -10.75
N ALA A 34 6.87 -3.69 -9.90
CA ALA A 34 5.92 -4.65 -9.37
C ALA A 34 5.26 -5.40 -10.56
N THR A 35 5.24 -6.73 -10.48
CA THR A 35 4.69 -7.56 -11.55
C THR A 35 3.18 -7.65 -11.37
N PRO A 36 2.37 -7.43 -12.42
CA PRO A 36 0.93 -7.62 -12.34
C PRO A 36 0.56 -9.01 -11.82
N VAL A 37 -0.40 -9.06 -10.90
CA VAL A 37 -0.91 -10.30 -10.28
C VAL A 37 -2.12 -10.80 -11.07
N ALA A 38 -2.32 -12.13 -11.10
CA ALA A 38 -3.52 -12.71 -11.72
C ALA A 38 -4.78 -12.32 -10.91
N PRO A 39 -5.85 -11.83 -11.55
CA PRO A 39 -7.09 -11.47 -10.86
C PRO A 39 -7.67 -12.63 -10.06
N SER A 40 -8.10 -12.36 -8.84
CA SER A 40 -8.71 -13.37 -7.93
C SER A 40 -9.95 -12.87 -7.21
N GLY A 41 -10.38 -11.63 -7.48
CA GLY A 41 -11.49 -11.00 -6.79
C GLY A 41 -12.86 -11.57 -7.16
N ASP A 42 -13.84 -11.28 -6.30
CA ASP A 42 -15.22 -11.76 -6.46
C ASP A 42 -16.18 -10.67 -6.96
N GLY A 43 -15.67 -9.45 -7.17
CA GLY A 43 -16.42 -8.29 -7.65
C GLY A 43 -17.11 -7.49 -6.55
N VAL A 44 -16.91 -7.82 -5.28
CA VAL A 44 -17.37 -7.07 -4.11
C VAL A 44 -16.17 -6.75 -3.23
N LEU A 45 -15.68 -5.51 -3.31
CA LEU A 45 -14.59 -5.06 -2.46
C LEU A 45 -15.03 -4.98 -0.99
N ARG A 46 -14.49 -5.86 -0.15
CA ARG A 46 -14.76 -5.93 1.30
C ARG A 46 -13.54 -5.49 2.10
N ILE A 47 -13.79 -4.52 2.98
CA ILE A 47 -12.79 -3.95 3.87
C ILE A 47 -13.03 -4.47 5.29
N GLY A 48 -12.03 -5.12 5.86
CA GLY A 48 -11.96 -5.43 7.28
C GLY A 48 -11.28 -4.28 8.04
N ASP A 49 -12.00 -3.61 8.92
CA ASP A 49 -11.41 -2.62 9.82
C ASP A 49 -11.13 -3.28 11.18
N MET A 50 -9.84 -3.51 11.46
CA MET A 50 -9.38 -4.03 12.75
C MET A 50 -9.03 -2.85 13.66
N THR A 51 -9.96 -2.48 14.54
CA THR A 51 -9.85 -1.32 15.42
C THR A 51 -9.20 -1.70 16.75
N PRO A 52 -8.27 -0.89 17.29
CA PRO A 52 -7.57 -1.21 18.53
C PRO A 52 -8.46 -0.91 19.74
N VAL A 53 -9.56 -1.62 19.95
CA VAL A 53 -10.51 -1.36 21.07
C VAL A 53 -9.96 -1.73 22.46
N SER A 54 -8.74 -2.26 22.51
CA SER A 54 -7.99 -2.62 23.71
C SER A 54 -6.53 -2.15 23.57
N GLY A 55 -5.74 -2.32 24.61
CA GLY A 55 -4.31 -2.06 24.56
C GLY A 55 -3.94 -0.57 24.54
N PRO A 56 -2.66 -0.25 24.24
CA PRO A 56 -2.14 1.11 24.27
C PRO A 56 -2.82 2.07 23.29
N LEU A 57 -3.41 1.56 22.20
CA LEU A 57 -4.05 2.36 21.17
C LEU A 57 -5.58 2.49 21.34
N ALA A 58 -6.15 2.02 22.46
CA ALA A 58 -7.59 2.06 22.78
C ALA A 58 -8.27 3.42 22.55
N ALA A 59 -7.58 4.51 22.88
CA ALA A 59 -8.11 5.86 22.73
C ALA A 59 -8.40 6.23 21.26
N PHE A 60 -7.66 5.65 20.31
CA PHE A 60 -7.75 5.98 18.88
C PHE A 60 -8.78 5.13 18.12
N ALA A 61 -9.35 4.09 18.76
CA ALA A 61 -10.20 3.12 18.08
C ALA A 61 -11.39 3.74 17.34
N LYS A 62 -12.04 4.73 17.95
CA LYS A 62 -13.16 5.44 17.33
C LYS A 62 -12.74 6.33 16.17
N ALA A 63 -11.57 6.98 16.29
CA ALA A 63 -11.06 7.82 15.21
C ALA A 63 -10.79 6.99 13.96
N GLN A 64 -10.12 5.84 14.13
CA GLN A 64 -9.87 4.90 13.04
C GLN A 64 -11.18 4.43 12.41
N ALA A 65 -12.11 3.91 13.22
CA ALA A 65 -13.40 3.43 12.73
C ALA A 65 -14.16 4.51 11.94
N ALA A 66 -14.22 5.73 12.48
CA ALA A 66 -14.87 6.86 11.83
C ALA A 66 -14.18 7.28 10.52
N GLY A 67 -12.84 7.17 10.45
CA GLY A 67 -12.08 7.43 9.23
C GLY A 67 -12.41 6.44 8.11
N VAL A 68 -12.41 5.14 8.43
CA VAL A 68 -12.77 4.08 7.47
C VAL A 68 -14.21 4.24 7.00
N GLU A 69 -15.15 4.39 7.93
CA GLU A 69 -16.57 4.56 7.62
C GLU A 69 -16.81 5.80 6.75
N LEU A 70 -16.19 6.93 7.08
CA LEU A 70 -16.30 8.14 6.27
C LEU A 70 -15.82 7.92 4.84
N ALA A 71 -14.66 7.27 4.66
CA ALA A 71 -14.10 6.98 3.33
C ALA A 71 -15.01 6.06 2.51
N VAL A 72 -15.49 4.96 3.11
CA VAL A 72 -16.41 4.02 2.45
C VAL A 72 -17.72 4.69 2.08
N ASN A 73 -18.28 5.52 2.98
CA ASN A 73 -19.51 6.26 2.71
C ASN A 73 -19.35 7.23 1.53
N GLU A 74 -18.23 7.97 1.45
CA GLU A 74 -17.97 8.88 0.34
C GLU A 74 -17.74 8.15 -0.99
N VAL A 75 -17.04 7.02 -0.98
CA VAL A 75 -16.86 6.16 -2.15
C VAL A 75 -18.21 5.60 -2.63
N ASN A 76 -19.03 5.09 -1.71
CA ASN A 76 -20.34 4.54 -2.03
C ASN A 76 -21.31 5.61 -2.53
N ALA A 77 -21.25 6.83 -1.98
CA ALA A 77 -21.98 7.98 -2.50
C ALA A 77 -21.54 8.37 -3.93
N ALA A 78 -20.27 8.11 -4.29
CA ALA A 78 -19.74 8.27 -5.64
C ALA A 78 -20.03 7.08 -6.58
N GLY A 79 -20.80 6.09 -6.13
CA GLY A 79 -21.19 4.92 -6.93
C GLY A 79 -20.47 3.62 -6.58
N GLY A 80 -19.58 3.62 -5.59
CA GLY A 80 -18.88 2.42 -5.12
C GLY A 80 -17.75 1.95 -6.05
N TYR A 81 -17.12 0.85 -5.67
CA TYR A 81 -16.09 0.20 -6.48
C TYR A 81 -16.75 -0.56 -7.64
N ASN A 82 -16.40 -0.20 -8.88
CA ASN A 82 -16.96 -0.84 -10.08
C ASN A 82 -18.52 -0.88 -10.10
N LYS A 83 -19.16 0.18 -9.60
CA LYS A 83 -20.63 0.31 -9.46
C LYS A 83 -21.26 -0.63 -8.42
N VAL A 84 -20.44 -1.27 -7.59
CA VAL A 84 -20.85 -2.10 -6.46
C VAL A 84 -20.48 -1.38 -5.17
N PRO A 85 -21.40 -1.25 -4.20
CA PRO A 85 -21.06 -0.69 -2.90
C PRO A 85 -19.92 -1.46 -2.23
N VAL A 86 -18.92 -0.75 -1.73
CA VAL A 86 -17.87 -1.28 -0.86
C VAL A 86 -18.49 -1.65 0.48
N GLU A 87 -18.15 -2.82 1.01
CA GLU A 87 -18.60 -3.29 2.32
C GLU A 87 -17.51 -3.09 3.38
N VAL A 88 -17.89 -2.69 4.59
CA VAL A 88 -16.96 -2.57 5.73
C VAL A 88 -17.37 -3.48 6.88
N LEU A 89 -16.37 -4.11 7.50
CA LEU A 89 -16.51 -5.07 8.59
C LEU A 89 -15.60 -4.67 9.77
N HIS A 90 -16.18 -4.19 10.86
CA HIS A 90 -15.40 -3.81 12.04
C HIS A 90 -15.14 -4.99 12.98
N ARG A 91 -13.89 -5.19 13.38
CA ARG A 91 -13.47 -6.14 14.42
C ARG A 91 -12.47 -5.51 15.37
N GLY A 92 -12.36 -6.08 16.58
CA GLY A 92 -11.33 -5.68 17.51
C GLY A 92 -9.97 -6.22 17.08
N ALA A 93 -8.95 -5.38 17.02
CA ALA A 93 -7.61 -5.75 16.59
C ALA A 93 -6.89 -6.68 17.57
N GLY A 94 -7.34 -6.75 18.83
CA GLY A 94 -6.67 -7.53 19.87
C GLY A 94 -5.32 -6.94 20.26
N ASP A 95 -5.16 -5.61 20.28
CA ASP A 95 -3.91 -5.00 20.70
C ASP A 95 -3.62 -5.35 22.17
N GLY A 96 -2.54 -6.10 22.40
CA GLY A 96 -2.21 -6.74 23.67
C GLY A 96 -2.86 -8.11 23.95
N ASP A 97 -3.65 -8.64 23.01
CA ASP A 97 -4.37 -9.92 23.11
C ASP A 97 -4.38 -10.67 21.75
N ALA A 98 -3.37 -11.51 21.55
CA ALA A 98 -3.18 -12.28 20.33
C ALA A 98 -4.37 -13.21 20.00
N ALA A 99 -5.09 -13.72 21.00
CA ALA A 99 -6.23 -14.61 20.77
C ALA A 99 -7.41 -13.85 20.15
N VAL A 100 -7.61 -12.58 20.55
CA VAL A 100 -8.59 -11.70 19.91
C VAL A 100 -8.17 -11.35 18.49
N THR A 101 -6.89 -11.09 18.24
CA THR A 101 -6.36 -10.84 16.88
C THR A 101 -6.66 -12.03 15.96
N ASP A 102 -6.34 -13.26 16.39
CA ASP A 102 -6.58 -14.48 15.60
C ASP A 102 -8.08 -14.71 15.33
N ALA A 103 -8.92 -14.55 16.35
CA ALA A 103 -10.36 -14.75 16.22
C ALA A 103 -11.00 -13.72 15.27
N SER A 104 -10.59 -12.45 15.40
CA SER A 104 -11.05 -11.38 14.51
C SER A 104 -10.60 -11.61 13.07
N PHE A 105 -9.34 -11.98 12.84
CA PHE A 105 -8.84 -12.30 11.51
C PHE A 105 -9.60 -13.48 10.89
N ALA A 106 -9.80 -14.56 11.65
CA ALA A 106 -10.52 -15.74 11.18
C ALA A 106 -11.97 -15.42 10.77
N ASP A 107 -12.65 -14.54 11.51
CA ASP A 107 -13.99 -14.08 11.14
C ASP A 107 -13.99 -13.22 9.87
N LEU A 108 -13.04 -12.28 9.73
CA LEU A 108 -12.91 -11.47 8.50
C LEU A 108 -12.61 -12.34 7.28
N LEU A 109 -11.72 -13.33 7.43
CA LEU A 109 -11.42 -14.31 6.39
C LEU A 109 -12.67 -15.10 5.98
N ALA A 110 -13.44 -15.59 6.95
CA ALA A 110 -14.67 -16.34 6.70
C ALA A 110 -15.74 -15.48 5.99
N ARG A 111 -15.68 -14.15 6.14
CA ARG A 111 -16.57 -13.20 5.49
C ARG A 111 -16.04 -12.67 4.15
N GLY A 112 -14.90 -13.19 3.67
CA GLY A 112 -14.37 -12.87 2.34
C GLY A 112 -13.82 -11.45 2.24
N VAL A 113 -13.12 -10.97 3.27
CA VAL A 113 -12.45 -9.67 3.23
C VAL A 113 -11.26 -9.69 2.28
N ASP A 114 -11.13 -8.64 1.47
CA ASP A 114 -10.05 -8.47 0.50
C ASP A 114 -8.88 -7.67 1.06
N VAL A 115 -9.19 -6.69 1.91
CA VAL A 115 -8.21 -5.79 2.52
C VAL A 115 -8.53 -5.55 3.99
N ILE A 116 -7.49 -5.59 4.83
CA ILE A 116 -7.56 -5.24 6.24
C ILE A 116 -6.88 -3.89 6.46
N ILE A 117 -7.63 -2.94 7.02
CA ILE A 117 -7.11 -1.72 7.61
C ILE A 117 -6.83 -2.02 9.10
N ALA A 118 -5.55 -2.08 9.46
CA ALA A 118 -5.07 -2.41 10.79
C ALA A 118 -4.57 -1.16 11.54
N PRO A 119 -4.49 -1.20 12.89
CA PRO A 119 -4.00 -0.06 13.66
C PRO A 119 -2.48 0.05 13.54
N ALA A 120 -1.91 1.16 14.00
CA ALA A 120 -0.45 1.36 14.06
C ALA A 120 0.29 0.46 15.09
N SER A 121 -0.31 -0.63 15.55
CA SER A 121 0.30 -1.53 16.55
C SER A 121 1.25 -2.52 15.88
N ALA A 122 2.54 -2.40 16.16
CA ALA A 122 3.56 -3.27 15.58
C ALA A 122 3.35 -4.76 15.94
N SER A 123 2.83 -5.07 17.14
CA SER A 123 2.55 -6.44 17.57
C SER A 123 1.39 -7.05 16.79
N VAL A 124 0.29 -6.30 16.63
CA VAL A 124 -0.86 -6.72 15.80
C VAL A 124 -0.41 -6.96 14.37
N LEU A 125 0.40 -6.06 13.79
CA LEU A 125 0.86 -6.23 12.42
C LEU A 125 1.82 -7.41 12.23
N ALA A 126 2.75 -7.62 13.17
CA ALA A 126 3.63 -8.78 13.11
C ALA A 126 2.86 -10.11 13.12
N GLN A 127 1.72 -10.15 13.82
CA GLN A 127 0.83 -11.30 13.84
C GLN A 127 -0.03 -11.42 12.57
N LEU A 128 -0.60 -10.33 12.08
CA LEU A 128 -1.47 -10.33 10.90
C LEU A 128 -0.73 -10.55 9.58
N ALA A 129 0.48 -10.03 9.42
CA ALA A 129 1.22 -10.09 8.15
C ALA A 129 1.34 -11.51 7.55
N PRO A 130 1.81 -12.54 8.28
CA PRO A 130 1.87 -13.89 7.73
C PRO A 130 0.48 -14.49 7.46
N LEU A 131 -0.52 -14.16 8.27
CA LEU A 131 -1.90 -14.65 8.10
C LEU A 131 -2.54 -14.07 6.85
N ALA A 132 -2.44 -12.75 6.65
CA ALA A 132 -2.95 -12.03 5.50
C ALA A 132 -2.26 -12.50 4.20
N GLN A 133 -0.92 -12.65 4.23
CA GLN A 133 -0.17 -13.20 3.09
C GLN A 133 -0.64 -14.60 2.71
N ALA A 134 -0.80 -15.50 3.69
CA ALA A 134 -1.27 -16.86 3.44
C ALA A 134 -2.70 -16.91 2.90
N ALA A 135 -3.54 -15.96 3.30
CA ALA A 135 -4.93 -15.85 2.87
C ALA A 135 -5.12 -15.07 1.55
N GLY A 136 -4.08 -14.41 1.03
CA GLY A 136 -4.20 -13.52 -0.13
C GLY A 136 -4.98 -12.24 0.15
N ILE A 137 -4.99 -11.78 1.41
CA ILE A 137 -5.65 -10.55 1.87
C ILE A 137 -4.62 -9.42 1.90
N ALA A 138 -4.97 -8.25 1.37
CA ALA A 138 -4.12 -7.06 1.52
C ALA A 138 -4.11 -6.60 2.99
N LEU A 139 -2.94 -6.33 3.54
CA LEU A 139 -2.80 -5.71 4.84
C LEU A 139 -2.27 -4.28 4.68
N VAL A 140 -2.95 -3.33 5.30
CA VAL A 140 -2.59 -1.91 5.26
C VAL A 140 -2.69 -1.32 6.66
N ALA A 141 -1.64 -0.66 7.14
CA ALA A 141 -1.68 0.06 8.41
C ALA A 141 -0.74 1.27 8.41
N PRO A 142 -1.01 2.28 9.27
CA PRO A 142 -0.05 3.32 9.54
C PRO A 142 1.23 2.76 10.17
N ALA A 143 2.38 3.30 9.79
CA ALA A 143 3.67 2.90 10.33
C ALA A 143 3.93 3.50 11.71
N SER A 144 4.48 2.66 12.58
CA SER A 144 4.94 3.02 13.91
C SER A 144 6.44 3.27 13.91
N ALA A 145 6.96 3.85 14.99
CA ALA A 145 8.40 4.01 15.16
C ALA A 145 9.19 2.68 15.11
N ASP A 146 8.53 1.55 15.40
CA ASP A 146 9.17 0.23 15.46
C ASP A 146 9.37 -0.41 14.09
N ASN A 147 8.57 -0.01 13.09
CA ASN A 147 8.53 -0.66 11.77
C ASN A 147 8.60 0.30 10.58
N ALA A 148 8.62 1.61 10.81
CA ALA A 148 8.82 2.58 9.74
C ALA A 148 10.30 2.64 9.30
N PRO A 149 10.56 2.98 8.02
CA PRO A 149 11.92 3.21 7.56
C PRO A 149 12.57 4.38 8.31
N ALA A 150 13.89 4.32 8.48
CA ALA A 150 14.64 5.37 9.16
C ALA A 150 14.41 6.75 8.52
N GLY A 151 14.02 7.73 9.33
CA GLY A 151 13.68 9.09 8.88
C GLY A 151 12.20 9.30 8.57
N ALA A 152 11.35 8.27 8.66
CA ALA A 152 9.91 8.41 8.54
C ALA A 152 9.33 9.17 9.73
N VAL A 153 8.35 10.02 9.43
CA VAL A 153 7.51 10.65 10.47
C VAL A 153 6.43 9.65 10.84
N THR A 154 6.43 9.24 12.11
CA THR A 154 5.49 8.23 12.66
C THR A 154 4.61 8.81 13.76
N THR A 155 4.71 10.12 14.02
CA THR A 155 3.76 10.83 14.86
C THR A 155 2.40 10.86 14.17
N PRO A 156 1.31 10.47 14.85
CA PRO A 156 -0.02 10.51 14.27
C PRO A 156 -0.37 11.92 13.78
N VAL A 157 -1.05 11.99 12.65
CA VAL A 157 -1.58 13.23 12.09
C VAL A 157 -2.84 13.59 12.85
N VAL A 158 -2.85 14.80 13.42
CA VAL A 158 -4.05 15.38 14.01
C VAL A 158 -4.78 16.14 12.89
N PRO A 159 -6.03 15.77 12.56
CA PRO A 159 -6.79 16.48 11.54
C PRO A 159 -7.10 17.93 11.94
N ASP A 160 -7.32 18.78 10.94
CA ASP A 160 -7.86 20.12 11.15
C ASP A 160 -9.33 20.09 11.62
N ASP A 161 -9.85 21.24 12.03
CA ASP A 161 -11.24 21.34 12.52
C ASP A 161 -12.27 20.93 11.47
N THR A 162 -11.97 21.15 10.17
CA THR A 162 -12.87 20.79 9.08
C THR A 162 -13.03 19.28 8.99
N PHE A 163 -11.92 18.55 9.00
CA PHE A 163 -11.94 17.10 8.96
C PHE A 163 -12.41 16.49 10.29
N ALA A 164 -12.10 17.13 11.42
CA ALA A 164 -12.61 16.72 12.73
C ALA A 164 -14.15 16.76 12.79
N VAL A 165 -14.79 17.72 12.13
CA VAL A 165 -16.26 17.73 11.98
C VAL A 165 -16.73 16.54 11.14
N ARG A 166 -16.06 16.23 10.03
CA ARG A 166 -16.43 15.07 9.17
C ARG A 166 -16.35 13.75 9.93
N LEU A 167 -15.28 13.53 10.71
CA LEU A 167 -15.15 12.35 11.57
C LEU A 167 -16.31 12.26 12.59
N ARG A 168 -16.69 13.38 13.21
CA ARG A 168 -17.79 13.40 14.20
C ARG A 168 -19.18 13.29 13.59
N VAL A 169 -19.34 13.63 12.30
CA VAL A 169 -20.57 13.30 11.56
C VAL A 169 -20.67 11.80 11.36
N SER A 170 -19.55 11.11 11.12
CA SER A 170 -19.51 9.64 11.02
C SER A 170 -19.72 8.95 12.38
N ASP A 171 -19.04 9.42 13.44
CA ASP A 171 -19.25 8.95 14.82
C ASP A 171 -19.17 10.13 15.82
N PRO A 172 -20.32 10.59 16.38
CA PRO A 172 -20.34 11.67 17.37
C PRO A 172 -19.55 11.38 18.66
N GLY A 173 -19.19 10.12 18.91
CA GLY A 173 -18.41 9.67 20.06
C GLY A 173 -16.90 9.81 19.91
N VAL A 174 -16.39 10.34 18.80
CA VAL A 174 -14.95 10.57 18.55
C VAL A 174 -14.45 11.73 19.44
N GLY A 175 -13.71 11.37 20.49
CA GLY A 175 -13.08 12.31 21.42
C GLY A 175 -11.60 12.58 21.10
N GLU A 176 -10.86 11.54 20.77
CA GLU A 176 -9.49 11.60 20.24
C GLU A 176 -9.54 11.52 18.71
N LEU A 177 -8.74 12.32 18.00
CA LEU A 177 -8.85 12.49 16.55
C LEU A 177 -7.71 11.86 15.75
N SER A 178 -6.58 11.59 16.40
CA SER A 178 -5.39 11.00 15.78
C SER A 178 -5.69 9.65 15.15
N TYR A 179 -5.00 9.30 14.05
CA TYR A 179 -5.22 8.12 13.22
C TYR A 179 -6.52 8.09 12.41
N GLY A 180 -7.49 8.98 12.68
CA GLY A 180 -8.73 8.99 11.91
C GLY A 180 -8.55 9.46 10.48
N ILE A 181 -7.69 10.46 10.24
CA ILE A 181 -7.40 10.96 8.90
C ILE A 181 -6.51 10.01 8.11
N GLU A 182 -5.57 9.35 8.77
CA GLU A 182 -4.77 8.28 8.17
C GLU A 182 -5.65 7.09 7.79
N ALA A 183 -6.54 6.64 8.67
CA ALA A 183 -7.45 5.52 8.37
C ALA A 183 -8.37 5.82 7.17
N TYR A 184 -8.86 7.07 7.08
CA TYR A 184 -9.60 7.54 5.92
C TYR A 184 -8.77 7.44 4.63
N ASP A 185 -7.56 8.00 4.63
CA ASP A 185 -6.71 8.01 3.43
C ASP A 185 -6.24 6.60 3.02
N LEU A 186 -5.95 5.73 3.99
CA LEU A 186 -5.62 4.32 3.74
C LEU A 186 -6.78 3.58 3.07
N THR A 187 -8.00 3.86 3.51
CA THR A 187 -9.21 3.27 2.94
C THR A 187 -9.41 3.74 1.49
N ILE A 188 -9.28 5.04 1.24
CA ILE A 188 -9.34 5.60 -0.12
C ILE A 188 -8.24 5.00 -1.01
N ALA A 189 -7.01 4.90 -0.50
CA ALA A 189 -5.88 4.34 -1.23
C ALA A 189 -6.07 2.86 -1.56
N ALA A 190 -6.60 2.04 -0.63
CA ALA A 190 -6.90 0.64 -0.90
C ALA A 190 -7.93 0.48 -2.03
N ILE A 191 -8.99 1.29 -2.00
CA ILE A 191 -10.04 1.28 -3.04
C ILE A 191 -9.49 1.76 -4.39
N LEU A 192 -8.63 2.79 -4.41
CA LEU A 192 -7.92 3.22 -5.61
C LEU A 192 -6.95 2.15 -6.12
N GLY A 193 -6.29 1.42 -5.22
CA GLY A 193 -5.45 0.28 -5.56
C GLY A 193 -6.24 -0.81 -6.29
N ALA A 194 -7.39 -1.22 -5.75
CA ALA A 194 -8.31 -2.13 -6.42
C ALA A 194 -8.77 -1.59 -7.80
N THR A 195 -9.02 -0.28 -7.89
CA THR A 195 -9.46 0.39 -9.13
C THR A 195 -8.37 0.37 -10.20
N LEU A 196 -7.12 0.67 -9.84
CA LEU A 196 -5.96 0.62 -10.73
C LEU A 196 -5.64 -0.79 -11.19
N ALA A 197 -5.74 -1.77 -10.27
CA ALA A 197 -5.53 -3.17 -10.56
C ALA A 197 -6.68 -3.78 -11.39
N LYS A 198 -7.86 -3.15 -11.37
CA LYS A 198 -9.11 -3.65 -11.97
C LYS A 198 -9.51 -5.03 -11.43
N ASP A 199 -9.17 -5.28 -10.18
CA ASP A 199 -9.44 -6.50 -9.43
C ASP A 199 -9.45 -6.15 -7.94
N ASP A 200 -10.35 -6.76 -7.20
CA ASP A 200 -10.53 -6.59 -5.76
C ASP A 200 -9.82 -7.67 -4.94
N GLY A 201 -9.24 -8.70 -5.56
CA GLY A 201 -8.45 -9.69 -4.83
C GLY A 201 -7.29 -9.05 -4.07
N GLY A 202 -7.07 -9.46 -2.82
CA GLY A 202 -6.12 -8.77 -1.93
C GLY A 202 -4.70 -8.66 -2.50
N ALA A 203 -4.20 -9.67 -3.23
CA ALA A 203 -2.90 -9.56 -3.90
C ALA A 203 -2.87 -8.47 -5.01
N SER A 204 -3.98 -8.29 -5.73
CA SER A 204 -4.16 -7.21 -6.70
C SER A 204 -4.30 -5.85 -6.02
N VAL A 205 -4.98 -5.79 -4.87
CA VAL A 205 -5.06 -4.55 -4.05
C VAL A 205 -3.69 -4.14 -3.56
N SER A 206 -2.88 -5.06 -3.03
CA SER A 206 -1.48 -4.80 -2.62
C SER A 206 -0.62 -4.33 -3.80
N TYR A 207 -0.77 -4.95 -4.97
CA TYR A 207 -0.13 -4.47 -6.20
C TYR A 207 -0.56 -3.05 -6.55
N GLY A 208 -1.88 -2.78 -6.56
CA GLY A 208 -2.43 -1.47 -6.88
C GLY A 208 -2.04 -0.37 -5.90
N LEU A 209 -1.87 -0.68 -4.61
CA LEU A 209 -1.35 0.24 -3.60
C LEU A 209 0.07 0.72 -3.90
N SER A 210 0.88 -0.07 -4.63
CA SER A 210 2.18 0.41 -5.11
C SER A 210 2.08 1.43 -6.26
N LEU A 211 0.90 1.57 -6.86
CA LEU A 211 0.63 2.43 -8.01
C LEU A 211 -0.16 3.71 -7.66
N VAL A 212 -0.75 3.80 -6.47
CA VAL A 212 -1.57 4.96 -6.07
C VAL A 212 -0.73 6.24 -5.95
N THR A 213 0.53 6.10 -5.52
CA THR A 213 1.54 7.17 -5.51
C THR A 213 2.52 6.90 -6.64
N GLY A 214 2.37 7.60 -7.75
CA GLY A 214 3.14 7.38 -8.97
C GLY A 214 3.49 8.67 -9.70
N SER A 215 3.95 8.57 -10.95
CA SER A 215 4.26 9.73 -11.79
C SER A 215 3.02 10.32 -12.50
N GLY A 216 1.82 10.02 -12.01
CA GLY A 216 0.56 10.43 -12.62
C GLY A 216 0.19 11.89 -12.32
N ILE A 217 -1.03 12.28 -12.73
CA ILE A 217 -1.59 13.57 -12.33
C ILE A 217 -1.97 13.48 -10.85
N GLN A 218 -1.58 14.50 -10.09
CA GLN A 218 -1.92 14.58 -8.68
C GLN A 218 -3.43 14.71 -8.47
N CYS A 219 -3.96 13.91 -7.55
CA CYS A 219 -5.36 13.94 -7.11
C CYS A 219 -5.42 13.77 -5.59
N SER A 220 -6.46 14.29 -4.94
CA SER A 220 -6.55 14.28 -3.46
C SER A 220 -7.89 13.79 -2.90
N SER A 221 -8.73 13.18 -3.73
CA SER A 221 -9.96 12.50 -3.32
C SER A 221 -10.28 11.37 -4.29
N TYR A 222 -11.13 10.43 -3.87
CA TYR A 222 -11.55 9.33 -4.73
C TYR A 222 -12.11 9.82 -6.07
N GLY A 223 -13.06 10.77 -6.05
CA GLY A 223 -13.65 11.34 -7.25
C GLY A 223 -12.64 12.02 -8.17
N MET A 224 -11.72 12.82 -7.63
CA MET A 224 -10.67 13.46 -8.44
C MET A 224 -9.74 12.43 -9.09
N CYS A 225 -9.40 11.36 -8.37
CA CYS A 225 -8.56 10.31 -8.92
C CYS A 225 -9.30 9.50 -9.99
N LEU A 226 -10.60 9.24 -9.83
CA LEU A 226 -11.42 8.63 -10.88
C LEU A 226 -11.47 9.51 -12.14
N ASP A 227 -11.63 10.82 -11.99
CA ASP A 227 -11.62 11.76 -13.12
C ASP A 227 -10.28 11.70 -13.88
N VAL A 228 -9.15 11.66 -13.17
CA VAL A 228 -7.83 11.47 -13.80
C VAL A 228 -7.78 10.15 -14.58
N LEU A 229 -8.29 9.06 -13.99
CA LEU A 229 -8.30 7.72 -14.59
C LEU A 229 -9.22 7.60 -15.82
N THR A 230 -10.05 8.60 -16.12
CA THR A 230 -10.79 8.65 -17.40
C THR A 230 -9.89 8.96 -18.60
N THR A 231 -8.74 9.59 -18.37
CA THR A 231 -7.83 10.06 -19.43
C THR A 231 -6.39 9.55 -19.28
N GLN A 232 -6.02 9.09 -18.08
CA GLN A 232 -4.68 8.61 -17.75
C GLN A 232 -4.73 7.18 -17.24
N THR A 233 -3.57 6.51 -17.29
CA THR A 233 -3.39 5.15 -16.75
C THR A 233 -2.72 5.13 -15.37
N SER A 234 -2.35 6.30 -14.85
CA SER A 234 -1.65 6.47 -13.58
C SER A 234 -2.12 7.73 -12.86
N ILE A 235 -2.09 7.69 -11.53
CA ILE A 235 -2.41 8.80 -10.64
C ILE A 235 -1.23 9.09 -9.71
N ASP A 236 -1.30 10.23 -9.03
CA ASP A 236 -0.47 10.52 -7.86
C ASP A 236 -1.38 10.98 -6.70
N TYR A 237 -1.86 10.02 -5.91
CA TYR A 237 -2.80 10.30 -4.83
C TYR A 237 -2.07 10.90 -3.62
N VAL A 238 -2.46 12.12 -3.28
CA VAL A 238 -2.02 12.82 -2.07
C VAL A 238 -3.24 13.03 -1.18
N GLY A 239 -3.34 12.23 -0.13
CA GLY A 239 -4.44 12.28 0.82
C GLY A 239 -4.36 13.47 1.78
N LEU A 240 -5.35 13.58 2.66
CA LEU A 240 -5.45 14.65 3.64
C LEU A 240 -4.38 14.56 4.75
N ALA A 241 -3.96 13.34 5.10
CA ALA A 241 -2.82 13.04 5.95
C ALA A 241 -1.47 13.22 5.24
N GLY A 242 -1.50 13.41 3.91
CA GLY A 242 -0.33 13.66 3.07
C GLY A 242 -0.07 12.54 2.06
N GLN A 243 1.12 12.57 1.45
CA GLN A 243 1.53 11.55 0.49
C GLN A 243 1.63 10.18 1.17
N ILE A 244 1.07 9.16 0.53
CA ILE A 244 1.11 7.77 0.98
C ILE A 244 2.35 7.07 0.42
N ASN A 245 3.09 6.41 1.30
CA ASN A 245 4.23 5.57 0.91
C ASN A 245 4.01 4.15 1.40
N TYR A 246 3.60 3.26 0.50
CA TYR A 246 3.30 1.87 0.79
C TYR A 246 4.53 0.97 0.61
N SER A 247 4.70 0.01 1.53
CA SER A 247 5.67 -1.07 1.40
C SER A 247 4.93 -2.40 1.22
N ASP A 248 5.04 -2.97 0.02
CA ASP A 248 4.49 -4.29 -0.33
C ASP A 248 5.04 -5.43 0.55
N ALA A 249 6.32 -5.34 0.93
CA ALA A 249 7.00 -6.32 1.76
C ALA A 249 6.42 -6.43 3.18
N THR A 250 5.81 -5.34 3.68
CA THR A 250 5.40 -5.24 5.09
C THR A 250 3.92 -4.89 5.27
N GLY A 251 3.23 -4.44 4.22
CA GLY A 251 1.87 -3.89 4.33
C GLY A 251 1.82 -2.51 5.00
N MET A 252 2.97 -1.89 5.26
CA MET A 252 3.07 -0.66 6.03
C MET A 252 2.88 0.57 5.16
N VAL A 253 2.27 1.61 5.73
CA VAL A 253 2.18 2.93 5.11
C VAL A 253 2.74 3.99 6.05
N TYR A 254 3.65 4.83 5.55
CA TYR A 254 4.00 6.08 6.22
C TYR A 254 3.59 7.29 5.37
N PHE A 255 3.26 8.38 6.05
CA PHE A 255 2.77 9.60 5.42
C PHE A 255 3.88 10.64 5.25
N GLY A 256 3.78 11.43 4.18
CA GLY A 256 4.70 12.52 3.88
C GLY A 256 5.76 12.16 2.85
N LYS A 257 6.90 12.86 2.87
CA LYS A 257 7.92 12.74 1.82
C LYS A 257 8.46 11.31 1.73
N ALA A 258 8.46 10.75 0.51
CA ALA A 258 9.09 9.47 0.22
C ALA A 258 10.56 9.44 0.65
N ILE A 259 10.95 8.35 1.32
CA ILE A 259 12.32 8.08 1.73
C ILE A 259 12.93 7.12 0.72
N ALA A 260 14.08 7.51 0.16
CA ALA A 260 14.80 6.65 -0.77
C ALA A 260 15.23 5.36 -0.05
N PRO A 261 15.09 4.18 -0.69
CA PRO A 261 15.56 2.93 -0.10
C PRO A 261 17.05 3.04 0.21
N THR A 262 17.44 2.77 1.46
CA THR A 262 18.85 2.66 1.81
C THR A 262 19.41 1.45 1.07
N SER A 263 20.48 1.64 0.29
CA SER A 263 21.15 0.52 -0.36
C SER A 263 21.64 -0.45 0.71
N THR A 264 21.06 -1.64 0.77
CA THR A 264 21.62 -2.73 1.57
C THR A 264 23.06 -2.95 1.10
N PRO A 265 24.08 -2.93 1.98
CA PRO A 265 25.42 -3.26 1.55
C PRO A 265 25.40 -4.72 1.10
N SER A 266 25.76 -4.98 -0.16
CA SER A 266 25.96 -6.34 -0.67
C SER A 266 26.75 -7.14 0.36
N ALA A 267 26.17 -8.25 0.80
CA ALA A 267 26.88 -9.23 1.61
C ALA A 267 28.18 -9.59 0.88
N LYS A 268 29.31 -9.34 1.53
CA LYS A 268 30.63 -9.81 1.09
C LYS A 268 30.77 -11.30 1.37
#